data_AF-A0A3C0R7U5-F1
#
_entry.id   AF-A0A3C0R7U5-F1
#
_cell.length_a   1.000
_cell.length_b   1.000
_cell.length_c   1.000
_cell.angle_alpha   90.00
_cell.angle_beta   90.00
_cell.angle_gamma   90.00
#
_symmetry.space_group_name_H-M   'P 1'
#
loop_
_entity.id
_entity.type
_entity.pdbx_description
1 polymer ?
#
loop_
_entity_poly.entity_id
_entity_poly.type
_entity_poly.pdbx_seq_one_letter_code
_entity_poly.pdbx_strand_id
1 'polypeptide(L)'
;MHTEINQLKKQIRYLSLGLLSCSMVLTFFIVSSFTKNDDSKLIRTKGIIIEDSLGRDRILIGAPIPSSRYRVRTDTALVRKYWAKNYDDPNQYMEWYKNYYHSTIGMVVMNEQGFDRVLMGDKLADPNSGKRMFESSGMTWNNKEGWEMGGLGVNTAKDGKARSIMGVDDGQGEAVHVIALEDGTKGLVIGGENGRLLIGMSKPNGAWFQNKEAFTGIKFFNNKGQLVWEQSMQGKQ
;
A
#
# COMPACT_ATOMS: atom_id res chain seq x y z
N MET A 1 42.78 -64.97 -39.61
CA MET A 1 43.67 -64.06 -38.84
C MET A 1 43.80 -62.65 -39.44
N HIS A 2 44.53 -62.39 -40.52
CA HIS A 2 44.69 -61.00 -41.04
C HIS A 2 43.37 -60.35 -41.53
N THR A 3 42.48 -61.13 -42.14
CA THR A 3 41.19 -60.65 -42.67
C THR A 3 40.21 -60.28 -41.56
N GLU A 4 40.14 -61.09 -40.50
CA GLU A 4 39.32 -60.84 -39.30
C GLU A 4 39.81 -59.62 -38.53
N ILE A 5 41.13 -59.46 -38.37
CA ILE A 5 41.73 -58.27 -37.73
C ILE A 5 41.37 -56.99 -38.51
N ASN A 6 41.38 -57.05 -39.85
CA ASN A 6 41.02 -55.89 -40.67
C ASN A 6 39.52 -55.59 -40.64
N GLN A 7 38.66 -56.62 -40.53
CA GLN A 7 37.21 -56.43 -40.32
C GLN A 7 36.92 -55.84 -38.92
N LEU A 8 37.58 -56.33 -37.87
CA LEU A 8 37.46 -55.81 -36.51
C LEU A 8 37.93 -54.34 -36.43
N LYS A 9 39.05 -53.99 -37.07
CA LYS A 9 39.51 -52.59 -37.16
C LYS A 9 38.51 -51.68 -37.85
N LYS A 10 37.85 -52.15 -38.91
CA LYS A 10 36.78 -51.39 -39.58
C LYS A 10 35.55 -51.25 -38.68
N GLN A 11 35.11 -52.31 -38.00
CA GLN A 11 33.98 -52.26 -37.07
C GLN A 11 34.24 -51.32 -35.90
N ILE A 12 35.43 -51.38 -35.29
CA ILE A 12 35.84 -50.45 -34.23
C ILE A 12 35.82 -49.02 -34.76
N ARG A 13 36.35 -48.75 -35.96
CA ARG A 13 36.34 -47.41 -36.55
C ARG A 13 34.92 -46.88 -36.77
N TYR A 14 34.00 -47.71 -37.27
CA TYR A 14 32.60 -47.33 -37.42
C TYR A 14 31.90 -47.10 -36.08
N LEU A 15 32.17 -47.95 -35.08
CA LEU A 15 31.64 -47.79 -33.73
C LEU A 15 32.16 -46.50 -33.07
N SER A 16 33.46 -46.23 -33.19
CA SER A 16 34.09 -45.00 -32.70
C SER A 16 33.51 -43.76 -33.37
N LEU A 17 33.31 -43.78 -34.70
CA LEU A 17 32.67 -42.68 -35.43
C LEU A 17 31.21 -42.49 -35.02
N GLY A 18 30.46 -43.59 -34.81
CA GLY A 18 29.10 -43.57 -34.28
C GLY A 18 29.04 -42.93 -32.90
N LEU A 19 29.89 -43.35 -31.98
CA LEU A 19 29.99 -42.77 -30.63
C LEU A 19 30.35 -41.28 -30.66
N LEU A 20 31.26 -40.88 -31.54
CA LEU A 20 31.66 -39.48 -31.71
C LEU A 20 30.49 -38.63 -32.23
N SER A 21 29.72 -39.15 -33.17
CA SER A 21 28.52 -38.48 -33.69
C SER A 21 27.42 -38.36 -32.60
N CYS A 22 27.16 -39.43 -31.84
CA CYS A 22 26.21 -39.39 -30.73
C CYS A 22 26.64 -38.38 -29.65
N SER A 23 27.94 -38.32 -29.32
CA SER A 23 28.49 -37.37 -28.35
C SER A 23 28.35 -35.93 -28.83
N MET A 24 28.60 -35.65 -30.12
CA MET A 24 28.40 -34.31 -30.69
C MET A 24 26.92 -33.90 -30.66
N VAL A 25 26.01 -34.79 -31.04
CA VAL A 25 24.56 -34.52 -31.02
C VAL A 25 24.09 -34.27 -29.58
N LEU A 26 24.53 -35.09 -28.63
CA LEU A 26 24.20 -34.92 -27.21
C LEU A 26 24.74 -33.59 -26.68
N THR A 27 25.98 -33.24 -27.02
CA THR A 27 26.61 -31.97 -26.63
C THR A 27 25.86 -30.78 -27.24
N PHE A 28 25.44 -30.88 -28.50
CA PHE A 28 24.64 -29.86 -29.17
C PHE A 28 23.29 -29.64 -28.48
N PHE A 29 22.58 -30.71 -28.10
CA PHE A 29 21.34 -30.60 -27.33
C PHE A 29 21.55 -30.03 -25.92
N ILE A 30 22.64 -30.42 -25.25
CA ILE A 30 23.01 -29.87 -23.94
C ILE A 30 23.28 -28.37 -24.05
N VAL A 31 24.12 -27.94 -25.00
CA VAL A 31 24.46 -26.51 -25.21
C VAL A 31 23.23 -25.70 -25.64
N SER A 32 22.38 -26.24 -26.51
CA SER A 32 21.14 -25.57 -26.96
C SER A 32 20.08 -25.47 -25.84
N SER A 33 20.14 -26.32 -24.81
CA SER A 33 19.28 -26.21 -23.62
C SER A 33 19.66 -25.02 -22.74
N PHE A 34 20.93 -24.59 -22.79
CA PHE A 34 21.42 -23.42 -22.05
C PHE A 34 21.23 -22.09 -22.78
N THR A 35 20.92 -22.09 -24.07
CA THR A 35 20.48 -20.89 -24.79
C THR A 35 19.00 -20.62 -24.51
N LYS A 36 18.67 -20.26 -23.27
CA LYS A 36 17.36 -19.69 -22.94
C LYS A 36 17.32 -18.24 -23.39
N ASN A 37 16.31 -17.93 -24.22
CA ASN A 37 15.93 -16.58 -24.62
C ASN A 37 15.81 -15.65 -23.41
N ASP A 38 16.45 -14.49 -23.54
CA ASP A 38 16.53 -13.41 -22.58
C ASP A 38 15.28 -12.52 -22.63
N ASP A 39 14.09 -13.09 -22.44
CA ASP A 39 12.82 -12.37 -22.70
C ASP A 39 11.95 -12.03 -21.49
N SER A 40 12.38 -12.30 -20.25
CA SER A 40 11.86 -11.56 -19.09
C SER A 40 12.70 -11.78 -17.84
N LYS A 41 13.42 -10.75 -17.36
CA LYS A 41 14.05 -10.74 -16.02
C LYS A 41 12.98 -10.50 -14.95
N LEU A 42 12.02 -11.42 -14.82
CA LEU A 42 10.95 -11.35 -13.83
C LEU A 42 11.34 -12.11 -12.56
N ILE A 43 11.36 -11.41 -11.43
CA ILE A 43 11.37 -12.05 -10.11
C ILE A 43 9.92 -12.29 -9.72
N ARG A 44 9.48 -13.56 -9.75
CA ARG A 44 8.17 -13.97 -9.24
C ARG A 44 8.32 -14.44 -7.81
N THR A 45 7.79 -13.66 -6.87
CA THR A 45 7.79 -13.99 -5.43
C THR A 45 6.44 -13.62 -4.81
N LYS A 46 6.11 -14.23 -3.67
CA LYS A 46 4.92 -13.88 -2.87
C LYS A 46 5.18 -12.68 -1.96
N GLY A 47 6.44 -12.43 -1.62
CA GLY A 47 6.81 -11.29 -0.81
C GLY A 47 8.31 -11.02 -0.82
N ILE A 48 8.68 -9.81 -0.42
CA ILE A 48 10.04 -9.34 -0.24
C ILE A 48 10.12 -8.71 1.14
N ILE A 49 11.14 -9.10 1.90
CA ILE A 49 11.51 -8.48 3.17
C ILE A 49 12.89 -7.86 2.95
N ILE A 50 13.03 -6.58 3.26
CA ILE A 50 14.31 -5.87 3.24
C ILE A 50 14.69 -5.59 4.68
N GLU A 51 15.84 -6.08 5.10
CA GLU A 51 16.39 -5.93 6.45
C GLU A 51 17.34 -4.72 6.51
N ASP A 52 17.47 -4.12 7.69
CA ASP A 52 18.56 -3.19 7.99
C ASP A 52 19.89 -3.91 8.25
N SER A 53 20.96 -3.14 8.48
CA SER A 53 22.30 -3.68 8.76
C SER A 53 22.40 -4.51 10.04
N LEU A 54 21.37 -4.51 10.89
CA LEU A 54 21.28 -5.31 12.11
C LEU A 54 20.40 -6.56 11.92
N GLY A 55 19.95 -6.83 10.68
CA GLY A 55 19.09 -7.97 10.37
C GLY A 55 17.63 -7.78 10.80
N ARG A 56 17.17 -6.53 10.97
CA ARG A 56 15.78 -6.22 11.35
C ARG A 56 14.98 -5.80 10.13
N ASP A 57 13.81 -6.39 9.93
CA ASP A 57 12.92 -6.04 8.81
C ASP A 57 12.59 -4.54 8.80
N ARG A 58 12.64 -3.89 7.63
CA ARG A 58 12.29 -2.47 7.43
C ARG A 58 11.33 -2.22 6.30
N ILE A 59 11.42 -2.99 5.23
CA ILE A 59 10.51 -2.83 4.10
C ILE A 59 9.88 -4.19 3.82
N LEU A 60 8.54 -4.22 3.83
CA LEU A 60 7.74 -5.40 3.54
C LEU A 60 6.98 -5.12 2.25
N ILE A 61 7.12 -5.99 1.25
CA ILE A 61 6.39 -5.87 -0.02
C ILE A 61 5.67 -7.20 -0.28
N GLY A 62 4.37 -7.17 -0.56
CA GLY A 62 3.60 -8.37 -0.85
C GLY A 62 2.09 -8.13 -1.00
N ALA A 63 1.38 -9.17 -1.42
CA ALA A 63 -0.07 -9.17 -1.58
C ALA A 63 -0.71 -10.40 -0.89
N PRO A 64 -0.92 -10.38 0.44
CA PRO A 64 -0.60 -9.30 1.39
C PRO A 64 0.90 -9.23 1.73
N ILE A 65 1.33 -8.15 2.37
CA ILE A 65 2.70 -8.02 2.89
C ILE A 65 3.08 -9.22 3.79
N PRO A 66 4.35 -9.66 3.78
CA PRO A 66 4.83 -10.70 4.67
C PRO A 66 4.70 -10.29 6.14
N SER A 67 4.59 -11.27 7.04
CA SER A 67 4.62 -11.01 8.49
C SER A 67 6.03 -10.62 8.94
N SER A 68 6.11 -9.82 10.00
CA SER A 68 7.38 -9.40 10.60
C SER A 68 7.28 -9.44 12.12
N ARG A 69 8.25 -10.09 12.76
CA ARG A 69 8.40 -10.07 14.23
C ARG A 69 8.89 -8.72 14.77
N TYR A 70 9.45 -7.88 13.89
CA TYR A 70 9.99 -6.57 14.24
C TYR A 70 8.96 -5.45 14.09
N ARG A 71 7.74 -5.77 13.65
CA ARG A 71 6.68 -4.79 13.40
C ARG A 71 5.77 -4.63 14.63
N VAL A 72 5.72 -3.42 15.17
CA VAL A 72 4.93 -3.10 16.38
C VAL A 72 3.46 -3.46 16.19
N ARG A 73 2.88 -3.13 15.04
CA ARG A 73 1.45 -3.32 14.76
C ARG A 73 0.96 -4.76 14.96
N THR A 74 1.82 -5.74 14.75
CA THR A 74 1.50 -7.17 14.83
C THR A 74 1.97 -7.84 16.11
N ASP A 75 2.58 -7.09 17.03
CA ASP A 75 3.01 -7.58 18.34
C ASP A 75 2.15 -6.96 19.45
N THR A 76 1.26 -7.77 20.03
CA THR A 76 0.33 -7.37 21.10
C THR A 76 1.04 -6.72 22.31
N ALA A 77 2.23 -7.18 22.67
CA ALA A 77 2.96 -6.62 23.81
C ALA A 77 3.52 -5.23 23.47
N LEU A 78 4.05 -5.06 22.26
CA LEU A 78 4.51 -3.74 21.78
C LEU A 78 3.35 -2.77 21.58
N VAL A 79 2.22 -3.22 21.03
CA VAL A 79 0.99 -2.42 20.92
C VAL A 79 0.55 -1.92 22.30
N ARG A 80 0.52 -2.80 23.31
CA ARG A 80 0.19 -2.40 24.68
C ARG A 80 1.16 -1.36 25.24
N LYS A 81 2.46 -1.58 25.02
CA LYS A 81 3.53 -0.71 25.51
C LYS A 81 3.51 0.69 24.88
N TYR A 82 3.21 0.78 23.58
CA TYR A 82 3.36 2.03 22.84
C TYR A 82 2.04 2.77 22.59
N TRP A 83 0.93 2.06 22.37
CA TRP A 83 -0.34 2.66 21.97
C TRP A 83 -1.43 2.54 23.03
N ALA A 84 -1.67 1.34 23.57
CA ALA A 84 -2.79 1.13 24.50
C ALA A 84 -2.69 1.99 25.77
N LYS A 85 -1.47 2.27 26.24
CA LYS A 85 -1.22 3.13 27.40
C LYS A 85 -1.70 4.59 27.25
N ASN A 86 -2.00 5.04 26.03
CA ASN A 86 -2.46 6.40 25.76
C ASN A 86 -3.99 6.52 25.84
N TYR A 87 -4.70 5.43 26.15
CA TYR A 87 -6.15 5.39 26.32
C TYR A 87 -6.51 5.21 27.80
N ASP A 88 -7.67 5.74 28.19
CA ASP A 88 -8.19 5.66 29.56
C ASP A 88 -8.32 4.19 30.03
N ASP A 89 -8.81 3.31 29.15
CA ASP A 89 -8.83 1.86 29.36
C ASP A 89 -7.99 1.14 28.29
N PRO A 90 -6.74 0.77 28.62
CA PRO A 90 -5.87 0.02 27.72
C PRO A 90 -6.45 -1.35 27.33
N ASN A 91 -7.27 -1.99 28.15
CA ASN A 91 -7.85 -3.30 27.81
C ASN A 91 -8.97 -3.14 26.81
N GLN A 92 -9.84 -2.15 27.00
CA GLN A 92 -10.87 -1.83 26.01
C GLN A 92 -10.26 -1.49 24.65
N TYR A 93 -9.21 -0.66 24.62
CA TYR A 93 -8.48 -0.38 23.39
C TYR A 93 -8.00 -1.67 22.71
N MET A 94 -7.41 -2.59 23.47
CA MET A 94 -6.92 -3.85 22.91
C MET A 94 -8.04 -4.75 22.37
N GLU A 95 -9.24 -4.71 22.95
CA GLU A 95 -10.40 -5.42 22.39
C GLU A 95 -10.85 -4.85 21.04
N TRP A 96 -10.83 -3.52 20.87
CA TRP A 96 -11.09 -2.91 19.56
C TRP A 96 -9.98 -3.24 18.56
N TYR A 97 -8.73 -3.09 18.98
CA TYR A 97 -7.54 -3.25 18.16
C TYR A 97 -7.40 -4.67 17.58
N LYS A 98 -7.85 -5.71 18.30
CA LYS A 98 -7.92 -7.10 17.77
C LYS A 98 -8.70 -7.20 16.47
N ASN A 99 -9.71 -6.35 16.29
CA ASN A 99 -10.61 -6.38 15.14
C ASN A 99 -10.13 -5.50 13.98
N TYR A 100 -9.02 -4.79 14.13
CA TYR A 100 -8.47 -3.92 13.09
C TYR A 100 -7.75 -4.75 12.02
N TYR A 101 -7.76 -4.25 10.79
CA TYR A 101 -6.98 -4.81 9.70
C TYR A 101 -5.54 -4.28 9.77
N HIS A 102 -4.58 -5.18 9.98
CA HIS A 102 -3.19 -4.81 10.26
C HIS A 102 -2.25 -4.95 9.07
N SER A 103 -2.73 -5.34 7.89
CA SER A 103 -1.90 -5.65 6.73
C SER A 103 -2.12 -4.65 5.58
N THR A 104 -1.56 -4.92 4.41
CA THR A 104 -1.83 -4.20 3.16
C THR A 104 -1.46 -5.08 1.97
N ILE A 105 -2.03 -4.80 0.80
CA ILE A 105 -1.60 -5.32 -0.49
C ILE A 105 -0.69 -4.27 -1.12
N GLY A 106 0.61 -4.40 -0.96
CA GLY A 106 1.55 -3.39 -1.44
C GLY A 106 2.83 -3.38 -0.63
N MET A 107 3.16 -2.23 -0.05
CA MET A 107 4.41 -2.00 0.67
C MET A 107 4.18 -1.31 2.03
N VAL A 108 4.98 -1.70 3.01
CA VAL A 108 5.14 -0.99 4.28
C VAL A 108 6.61 -0.67 4.50
N VAL A 109 6.90 0.59 4.84
CA VAL A 109 8.21 1.06 5.29
C VAL A 109 8.14 1.34 6.77
N MET A 110 9.05 0.77 7.56
CA MET A 110 9.10 0.88 9.01
C MET A 110 10.34 1.65 9.47
N ASN A 111 10.25 2.31 10.63
CA ASN A 111 11.43 2.87 11.29
C ASN A 111 12.20 1.82 12.09
N GLU A 112 13.28 2.25 12.76
CA GLU A 112 14.16 1.36 13.53
C GLU A 112 13.46 0.62 14.68
N GLN A 113 12.42 1.22 15.25
CA GLN A 113 11.61 0.67 16.32
C GLN A 113 10.50 -0.26 15.81
N GLY A 114 10.31 -0.38 14.49
CA GLY A 114 9.28 -1.23 13.90
C GLY A 114 7.91 -0.58 13.73
N PHE A 115 7.82 0.74 13.86
CA PHE A 115 6.59 1.47 13.55
C PHE A 115 6.48 1.69 12.05
N ASP A 116 5.30 1.41 11.50
CA ASP A 116 4.98 1.76 10.12
C ASP A 116 5.12 3.29 9.95
N ARG A 117 5.94 3.73 9.00
CA ARG A 117 6.14 5.14 8.64
C ARG A 117 5.39 5.53 7.38
N VAL A 118 5.34 4.62 6.41
CA VAL A 118 4.60 4.77 5.16
C VAL A 118 3.99 3.42 4.82
N LEU A 119 2.71 3.42 4.46
CA LEU A 119 2.05 2.29 3.83
C LEU A 119 1.60 2.75 2.44
N MET A 120 1.75 1.90 1.43
CA MET A 120 1.23 2.18 0.10
C MET A 120 0.74 0.92 -0.61
N GLY A 121 -0.28 1.06 -1.44
CA GLY A 121 -0.90 -0.04 -2.17
C GLY A 121 -2.40 -0.06 -1.96
N ASP A 122 -2.98 -1.25 -2.06
CA ASP A 122 -4.40 -1.50 -1.91
C ASP A 122 -4.72 -2.04 -0.52
N LYS A 123 -5.98 -1.85 -0.09
CA LYS A 123 -6.49 -2.26 1.21
C LYS A 123 -5.52 -1.88 2.33
N LEU A 124 -5.26 -0.59 2.52
CA LEU A 124 -4.32 -0.13 3.56
C LEU A 124 -4.80 -0.50 4.98
N ALA A 125 -3.84 -0.73 5.90
CA ALA A 125 -4.12 -1.04 7.30
C ALA A 125 -4.99 0.03 7.97
N ASP A 126 -5.79 -0.37 8.96
CA ASP A 126 -6.56 0.56 9.80
C ASP A 126 -5.63 1.53 10.55
N PRO A 127 -6.01 2.80 10.77
CA PRO A 127 -5.24 3.68 11.63
C PRO A 127 -5.24 3.14 13.08
N ASN A 128 -4.19 3.43 13.83
CA ASN A 128 -4.09 2.93 15.22
C ASN A 128 -5.15 3.54 16.15
N SER A 129 -5.83 4.60 15.72
CA SER A 129 -6.90 5.28 16.42
C SER A 129 -8.31 4.72 16.16
N GLY A 130 -8.50 3.86 15.16
CA GLY A 130 -9.84 3.47 14.73
C GLY A 130 -9.89 2.55 13.51
N LYS A 131 -11.09 2.07 13.15
CA LYS A 131 -11.31 1.38 11.87
C LYS A 131 -11.51 2.37 10.74
N ARG A 132 -10.98 2.06 9.55
CA ARG A 132 -11.31 2.82 8.34
C ARG A 132 -12.78 2.64 7.99
N MET A 133 -13.41 3.73 7.55
CA MET A 133 -14.78 3.71 7.05
C MET A 133 -14.89 3.12 5.63
N PHE A 134 -13.79 3.12 4.88
CA PHE A 134 -13.70 2.65 3.49
C PHE A 134 -12.40 1.87 3.27
N GLU A 135 -12.44 0.91 2.34
CA GLU A 135 -11.22 0.30 1.84
C GLU A 135 -10.45 1.33 1.01
N SER A 136 -9.20 1.58 1.40
CA SER A 136 -8.35 2.62 0.82
C SER A 136 -7.26 2.01 -0.05
N SER A 137 -7.18 2.50 -1.29
CA SER A 137 -6.07 2.28 -2.22
C SER A 137 -5.28 3.57 -2.40
N GLY A 138 -4.00 3.59 -2.02
CA GLY A 138 -3.20 4.80 -2.05
C GLY A 138 -1.97 4.73 -1.15
N MET A 139 -1.76 5.77 -0.36
CA MET A 139 -0.64 5.89 0.57
C MET A 139 -1.07 6.56 1.88
N THR A 140 -0.57 6.09 3.00
CA THR A 140 -0.67 6.77 4.30
C THR A 140 0.71 6.97 4.89
N TRP A 141 0.87 8.03 5.69
CA TRP A 141 2.12 8.32 6.38
C TRP A 141 1.85 8.57 7.86
N ASN A 142 2.79 8.12 8.68
CA ASN A 142 2.65 8.13 10.12
C ASN A 142 3.80 8.90 10.77
N ASN A 143 3.62 9.32 12.02
CA ASN A 143 4.66 9.90 12.86
C ASN A 143 5.63 8.83 13.42
N LYS A 144 6.53 9.20 14.33
CA LYS A 144 7.63 8.32 14.80
C LYS A 144 7.16 7.19 15.69
N GLU A 145 5.98 7.33 16.29
CA GLU A 145 5.30 6.28 17.04
C GLU A 145 4.25 5.54 16.19
N GLY A 146 4.19 5.79 14.88
CA GLY A 146 3.27 5.10 13.98
C GLY A 146 1.82 5.59 14.03
N TRP A 147 1.54 6.77 14.58
CA TRP A 147 0.21 7.40 14.45
C TRP A 147 0.05 8.02 13.06
N GLU A 148 -1.08 7.77 12.41
CA GLU A 148 -1.41 8.34 11.09
C GLU A 148 -1.42 9.87 11.18
N MET A 149 -0.76 10.51 10.22
CA MET A 149 -0.68 11.97 10.07
C MET A 149 -1.27 12.43 8.73
N GLY A 150 -2.08 11.57 8.12
CA GLY A 150 -2.68 11.78 6.82
C GLY A 150 -2.44 10.64 5.83
N GLY A 151 -3.02 10.83 4.66
CA GLY A 151 -2.97 9.88 3.56
C GLY A 151 -3.60 10.45 2.31
N LEU A 152 -3.36 9.77 1.19
CA LEU A 152 -3.98 10.07 -0.09
C LEU A 152 -4.37 8.78 -0.78
N GLY A 153 -5.45 8.81 -1.55
CA GLY A 153 -5.88 7.61 -2.25
C GLY A 153 -7.26 7.71 -2.88
N VAL A 154 -7.73 6.55 -3.31
CA VAL A 154 -9.06 6.32 -3.85
C VAL A 154 -9.76 5.32 -2.94
N ASN A 155 -10.97 5.69 -2.51
CA ASN A 155 -11.89 4.82 -1.81
C ASN A 155 -13.05 4.47 -2.74
N THR A 156 -13.65 3.30 -2.52
CA THR A 156 -14.86 2.88 -3.22
C THR A 156 -16.10 3.14 -2.35
N ALA A 157 -17.04 3.94 -2.85
CA ALA A 157 -18.31 4.21 -2.18
C ALA A 157 -19.24 2.98 -2.22
N LYS A 158 -20.32 3.00 -1.42
CA LYS A 158 -21.28 1.88 -1.35
C LYS A 158 -21.95 1.57 -2.70
N ASP A 159 -22.06 2.56 -3.58
CA ASP A 159 -22.61 2.42 -4.93
C ASP A 159 -21.56 2.02 -5.98
N GLY A 160 -20.33 1.69 -5.55
CA GLY A 160 -19.23 1.27 -6.41
C GLY A 160 -18.45 2.40 -7.06
N LYS A 161 -18.82 3.67 -6.83
CA LYS A 161 -18.10 4.80 -7.44
C LYS A 161 -16.86 5.21 -6.64
N ALA A 162 -15.88 5.73 -7.36
CA ALA A 162 -14.62 6.18 -6.79
C ALA A 162 -14.77 7.53 -6.08
N ARG A 163 -14.08 7.66 -4.95
CA ARG A 163 -13.85 8.90 -4.21
C ARG A 163 -12.35 9.09 -4.07
N SER A 164 -11.79 10.16 -4.60
CA SER A 164 -10.38 10.48 -4.41
C SER A 164 -10.22 11.52 -3.32
N ILE A 165 -9.30 11.28 -2.39
CA ILE A 165 -9.07 12.15 -1.25
C ILE A 165 -7.58 12.27 -0.94
N MET A 166 -7.19 13.40 -0.37
CA MET A 166 -5.91 13.59 0.31
C MET A 166 -6.17 14.37 1.59
N GLY A 167 -5.83 13.79 2.73
CA GLY A 167 -5.89 14.43 4.05
C GLY A 167 -4.49 14.57 4.63
N VAL A 168 -4.24 15.67 5.31
CA VAL A 168 -3.02 15.94 6.06
C VAL A 168 -3.46 16.32 7.46
N ASP A 169 -2.97 15.59 8.44
CA ASP A 169 -3.28 15.82 9.84
C ASP A 169 -2.14 16.55 10.54
N ASP A 170 -2.48 17.28 11.60
CA ASP A 170 -1.54 17.82 12.57
C ASP A 170 -1.83 17.27 13.98
N GLY A 171 -1.18 17.83 15.01
CA GLY A 171 -1.39 17.39 16.40
C GLY A 171 -2.80 17.63 16.96
N GLN A 172 -3.65 18.39 16.25
CA GLN A 172 -5.02 18.74 16.63
C GLN A 172 -6.08 18.01 15.79
N GLY A 173 -5.67 17.26 14.76
CA GLY A 173 -6.55 16.49 13.88
C GLY A 173 -6.35 16.84 12.41
N GLU A 174 -7.41 16.78 11.61
CA GLU A 174 -7.34 17.09 10.18
C GLU A 174 -7.01 18.58 9.95
N ALA A 175 -5.86 18.84 9.35
CA ALA A 175 -5.38 20.18 9.04
C ALA A 175 -5.77 20.62 7.63
N VAL A 176 -5.53 19.78 6.61
CA VAL A 176 -5.86 20.10 5.22
C VAL A 176 -6.39 18.88 4.48
N HIS A 177 -7.59 19.00 3.90
CA HIS A 177 -8.21 17.93 3.13
C HIS A 177 -8.60 18.39 1.71
N VAL A 178 -8.17 17.66 0.70
CA VAL A 178 -8.63 17.78 -0.69
C VAL A 178 -9.60 16.64 -0.98
N ILE A 179 -10.86 16.98 -1.27
CA ILE A 179 -11.91 15.99 -1.53
C ILE A 179 -12.38 16.01 -2.98
N ALA A 180 -12.53 14.82 -3.55
CA ALA A 180 -13.24 14.57 -4.78
C ALA A 180 -14.21 13.40 -4.64
N LEU A 181 -15.46 13.75 -4.33
CA LEU A 181 -16.52 12.77 -4.10
C LEU A 181 -17.24 12.38 -5.39
N GLU A 182 -17.80 11.18 -5.37
CA GLU A 182 -18.57 10.54 -6.44
C GLU A 182 -19.88 11.27 -6.77
N ASP A 183 -20.35 12.10 -5.84
CA ASP A 183 -21.63 12.81 -5.95
C ASP A 183 -21.51 14.21 -6.57
N GLY A 184 -20.33 14.53 -7.09
CA GLY A 184 -20.01 15.83 -7.68
C GLY A 184 -19.33 16.80 -6.72
N THR A 185 -19.37 16.58 -5.40
CA THR A 185 -18.72 17.47 -4.41
C THR A 185 -17.21 17.47 -4.60
N LYS A 186 -16.62 18.66 -4.65
CA LYS A 186 -15.17 18.91 -4.77
C LYS A 186 -14.78 20.01 -3.80
N GLY A 187 -13.67 19.88 -3.09
CA GLY A 187 -13.27 20.97 -2.22
C GLY A 187 -11.90 20.84 -1.57
N LEU A 188 -11.43 21.98 -1.08
CA LEU A 188 -10.30 22.13 -0.18
C LEU A 188 -10.86 22.53 1.19
N VAL A 189 -10.48 21.78 2.22
CA VAL A 189 -10.79 22.04 3.62
C VAL A 189 -9.50 22.43 4.31
N ILE A 190 -9.50 23.53 5.06
CA ILE A 190 -8.39 23.97 5.89
C ILE A 190 -8.91 24.13 7.31
N GLY A 191 -8.48 23.27 8.22
CA GLY A 191 -8.78 23.32 9.63
C GLY A 191 -7.84 24.27 10.38
N GLY A 192 -8.33 24.78 11.52
CA GLY A 192 -7.56 25.56 12.47
C GLY A 192 -8.29 25.67 13.80
N GLU A 193 -7.64 26.24 14.81
CA GLU A 193 -8.17 26.31 16.18
C GLU A 193 -9.56 26.96 16.28
N ASN A 194 -9.81 27.96 15.43
CA ASN A 194 -11.04 28.73 15.43
C ASN A 194 -12.15 28.15 14.56
N GLY A 195 -11.89 27.08 13.80
CA GLY A 195 -12.85 26.51 12.87
C GLY A 195 -12.23 25.97 11.59
N ARG A 196 -12.99 25.96 10.50
CA ARG A 196 -12.55 25.43 9.21
C ARG A 196 -13.02 26.28 8.04
N LEU A 197 -12.13 26.48 7.09
CA LEU A 197 -12.40 27.07 5.79
C LEU A 197 -12.67 25.96 4.77
N LEU A 198 -13.74 26.09 3.99
CA LEU A 198 -14.06 25.21 2.87
C LEU A 198 -14.13 26.04 1.60
N ILE A 199 -13.42 25.60 0.56
CA ILE A 199 -13.45 26.19 -0.77
C ILE A 199 -13.87 25.08 -1.73
N GLY A 200 -14.90 25.30 -2.55
CA GLY A 200 -15.24 24.35 -3.61
C GLY A 200 -16.70 24.32 -4.00
N MET A 201 -17.13 23.14 -4.44
CA MET A 201 -18.44 22.86 -5.03
C MET A 201 -19.12 21.73 -4.29
N SER A 202 -20.44 21.82 -4.13
CA SER A 202 -21.24 20.85 -3.40
C SER A 202 -22.58 20.61 -4.09
N LYS A 203 -23.04 19.36 -4.08
CA LYS A 203 -24.40 19.01 -4.48
C LYS A 203 -25.44 19.62 -3.50
N PRO A 204 -26.74 19.65 -3.86
CA PRO A 204 -27.80 19.94 -2.89
C PRO A 204 -27.74 19.01 -1.68
N ASN A 205 -28.00 19.54 -0.49
CA ASN A 205 -27.91 18.82 0.79
C ASN A 205 -26.52 18.20 1.05
N GLY A 206 -25.45 18.86 0.63
CA GLY A 206 -24.08 18.39 0.82
C GLY A 206 -23.63 18.53 2.28
N ALA A 207 -23.20 17.42 2.90
CA ALA A 207 -22.83 17.39 4.32
C ALA A 207 -21.58 18.25 4.64
N TRP A 208 -20.60 18.30 3.73
CA TRP A 208 -19.37 19.07 3.93
C TRP A 208 -19.65 20.57 4.00
N PHE A 209 -20.41 21.10 3.03
CA PHE A 209 -20.70 22.54 2.90
C PHE A 209 -21.99 22.97 3.63
N GLN A 210 -22.72 22.06 4.27
CA GLN A 210 -23.97 22.31 4.99
C GLN A 210 -24.96 23.18 4.18
N ASN A 211 -25.10 22.88 2.90
CA ASN A 211 -25.86 23.66 1.93
C ASN A 211 -27.17 22.96 1.56
N LYS A 212 -28.28 23.72 1.42
CA LYS A 212 -29.58 23.18 0.96
C LYS A 212 -29.60 22.99 -0.56
N GLU A 213 -29.27 24.04 -1.29
CA GLU A 213 -29.14 24.04 -2.75
C GLU A 213 -27.70 23.75 -3.18
N ALA A 214 -27.46 23.47 -4.47
CA ALA A 214 -26.10 23.32 -4.99
C ALA A 214 -25.25 24.56 -4.67
N PHE A 215 -23.99 24.36 -4.31
CA PHE A 215 -23.11 25.43 -3.87
C PHE A 215 -21.82 25.45 -4.67
N THR A 216 -21.32 26.65 -4.95
CA THR A 216 -19.96 26.90 -5.43
C THR A 216 -19.45 28.15 -4.73
N GLY A 217 -18.28 28.08 -4.08
CA GLY A 217 -17.73 29.23 -3.38
C GLY A 217 -16.92 28.85 -2.15
N ILE A 218 -16.97 29.72 -1.14
CA ILE A 218 -16.18 29.62 0.09
C ILE A 218 -17.09 29.71 1.31
N LYS A 219 -16.87 28.87 2.32
CA LYS A 219 -17.54 28.93 3.63
C LYS A 219 -16.51 28.84 4.75
N PHE A 220 -16.75 29.60 5.80
CA PHE A 220 -16.02 29.48 7.06
C PHE A 220 -16.99 29.08 8.17
N PHE A 221 -16.68 27.97 8.85
CA PHE A 221 -17.41 27.49 10.03
C PHE A 221 -16.52 27.68 11.25
N ASN A 222 -17.11 28.08 12.38
CA ASN A 222 -16.36 28.11 13.64
C ASN A 222 -16.11 26.69 14.19
N ASN A 223 -15.36 26.60 15.29
CA ASN A 223 -15.08 25.34 15.99
C ASN A 223 -16.32 24.63 16.56
N LYS A 224 -17.48 25.29 16.62
CA LYS A 224 -18.78 24.68 16.97
C LYS A 224 -19.54 24.15 15.76
N GLY A 225 -18.93 24.22 14.57
CA GLY A 225 -19.54 23.79 13.31
C GLY A 225 -20.62 24.73 12.77
N GLN A 226 -20.71 25.96 13.30
CA GLN A 226 -21.69 26.96 12.88
C GLN A 226 -21.11 27.80 11.75
N LEU A 227 -21.91 28.06 10.70
CA LEU A 227 -21.52 28.94 9.61
C LEU A 227 -21.36 30.38 10.13
N VAL A 228 -20.19 30.97 9.90
CA VAL A 228 -19.87 32.35 10.31
C VAL A 228 -19.77 33.27 9.09
N TRP A 229 -19.27 32.75 7.97
CA TRP A 229 -19.11 33.53 6.75
C TRP A 229 -19.24 32.65 5.50
N GLU A 230 -19.80 33.22 4.45
CA GLU A 230 -19.99 32.56 3.15
C GLU A 230 -19.80 33.56 2.01
N GLN A 231 -19.15 33.12 0.94
CA GLN A 231 -19.13 33.77 -0.36
C GLN A 231 -19.56 32.75 -1.42
N SER A 232 -20.75 32.94 -1.98
CA SER A 232 -21.21 32.17 -3.13
C SER A 232 -20.65 32.76 -4.42
N MET A 233 -20.30 31.89 -5.36
CA MET A 233 -19.86 32.24 -6.71
C MET A 233 -20.93 31.78 -7.69
N GLN A 234 -21.61 32.72 -8.34
CA GLN A 234 -22.52 32.41 -9.42
C GLN A 234 -21.71 32.32 -10.72
N GLY A 235 -21.75 31.17 -11.39
CA GLY A 235 -21.29 31.10 -12.77
C GLY A 235 -22.15 32.04 -13.61
N LYS A 236 -21.54 32.89 -14.44
CA LYS A 236 -22.28 33.52 -15.54
C LYS A 236 -22.82 32.37 -16.41
N GLN A 237 -24.13 32.25 -16.51
CA GLN A 237 -24.79 31.38 -17.49
C GLN A 237 -24.49 31.90 -18.90
#